data_AF-A0A1E7HVQ4-F1
#
_entry.id   AF-A0A1E7HVQ4-F1
#
_cell.length_a   1.000
_cell.length_b   1.000
_cell.length_c   1.000
_cell.angle_alpha   90.00
_cell.angle_beta   90.00
_cell.angle_gamma   90.00
#
_symmetry.space_group_name_H-M   'P 1'
#
loop_
_entity.id
_entity.type
_entity.pdbx_description
1 polymer ?
#
loop_
_entity_poly.entity_id
_entity_poly.type
_entity_poly.pdbx_seq_one_letter_code
_entity_poly.pdbx_strand_id
1 'polypeptide(L)'
;MKQKYLILKNDEKTKLIIREFAELDKEMFSFLCEETFDDESVTSAISIGQDALIATLRTKNLFPIGIYAKEIAAAVTKMYESGNDQSVELVFDDHELIKKEQEEPAVEDDIEDEVVEIDELLEEDPPIPDYNDKKEIENITYSLKIDNESASSEDDD
;
A
#
# COMPACT_ATOMS: atom_id res chain seq x y z
N MET A 1 7.62 8.50 10.41
CA MET A 1 7.14 7.39 11.26
C MET A 1 7.94 6.17 10.84
N LYS A 2 8.48 5.39 11.78
CA LYS A 2 9.31 4.22 11.46
C LYS A 2 8.56 2.92 11.71
N GLN A 3 8.73 1.98 10.79
CA GLN A 3 8.21 0.63 10.89
C GLN A 3 9.38 -0.36 10.88
N LYS A 4 9.23 -1.46 11.60
CA LYS A 4 10.25 -2.49 11.68
C LYS A 4 9.61 -3.87 11.57
N TYR A 5 10.22 -4.72 10.77
CA TYR A 5 9.81 -6.11 10.57
C TYR A 5 10.95 -7.05 10.95
N LEU A 6 10.63 -8.07 11.75
CA LEU A 6 11.55 -9.14 12.09
C LEU A 6 11.04 -10.45 11.49
N ILE A 7 11.83 -11.01 10.57
CA ILE A 7 11.53 -12.25 9.85
C ILE A 7 12.35 -13.37 10.46
N LEU A 8 11.68 -14.46 10.84
CA LEU A 8 12.24 -15.57 11.61
C LEU A 8 11.76 -16.89 11.00
N LYS A 9 12.60 -17.93 11.03
CA LYS A 9 12.11 -19.32 10.98
C LYS A 9 12.00 -19.86 12.40
N ASN A 10 10.99 -20.70 12.65
CA ASN A 10 10.94 -21.45 13.90
C ASN A 10 12.09 -22.48 13.98
N ASP A 11 12.38 -22.98 15.18
CA ASP A 11 13.50 -23.91 15.41
C ASP A 11 13.40 -25.21 14.58
N GLU A 12 12.20 -25.60 14.20
CA GLU A 12 11.92 -26.78 13.37
C GLU A 12 11.94 -26.48 11.86
N LYS A 13 12.09 -25.21 11.47
CA LYS A 13 12.02 -24.68 10.09
C LYS A 13 10.72 -24.99 9.34
N THR A 14 9.67 -25.36 10.07
CA THR A 14 8.35 -25.68 9.53
C THR A 14 7.47 -24.46 9.35
N LYS A 15 7.85 -23.32 9.95
CA LYS A 15 7.04 -22.10 9.93
C LYS A 15 7.90 -20.85 9.78
N LEU A 16 7.44 -19.93 8.94
CA LEU A 16 7.92 -18.55 8.85
C LEU A 16 7.13 -17.69 9.82
N ILE A 17 7.81 -16.85 10.60
CA ILE A 17 7.21 -15.91 11.53
C ILE A 17 7.64 -14.51 11.12
N ILE A 18 6.68 -13.60 10.98
CA ILE A 18 6.94 -12.18 10.73
C ILE A 18 6.35 -11.38 11.88
N ARG A 19 7.20 -10.62 12.57
CA ARG A 19 6.80 -9.70 13.63
C ARG A 19 6.87 -8.27 13.13
N GLU A 20 5.82 -7.51 13.37
CA GLU A 20 5.72 -6.09 13.07
C GLU A 20 5.89 -5.25 14.34
N PHE A 21 6.65 -4.17 14.21
CA PHE A 21 6.85 -3.16 15.23
C PHE A 21 6.71 -1.77 14.60
N ALA A 22 6.26 -0.80 15.38
CA ALA A 22 6.24 0.60 14.96
C ALA A 22 6.81 1.51 16.05
N GLU A 23 7.39 2.62 15.61
CA GLU A 23 7.82 3.71 16.48
C GLU A 23 6.57 4.49 16.95
N LEU A 24 6.03 4.13 18.11
CA LEU A 24 4.90 4.83 18.73
C LEU A 24 5.37 5.97 19.64
N ASP A 25 6.50 5.77 20.31
CA ASP A 25 7.24 6.80 21.04
C ASP A 25 8.58 7.03 20.34
N LYS A 26 9.11 8.26 20.45
CA LYS A 26 10.36 8.63 19.81
C LYS A 26 11.48 7.65 20.20
N GLU A 27 12.13 7.05 19.19
CA GLU A 27 13.23 6.09 19.33
C GLU A 27 12.87 4.77 20.03
N MET A 28 11.58 4.48 20.26
CA MET A 28 11.12 3.22 20.85
C MET A 28 10.17 2.46 19.92
N PHE A 29 10.56 1.25 19.55
CA PHE A 29 9.71 0.33 18.81
C PHE A 29 8.79 -0.45 19.74
N SER A 30 7.49 -0.35 19.48
CA SER A 30 6.45 -1.14 20.14
C SER A 30 6.05 -2.30 19.25
N PHE A 31 5.93 -3.49 19.82
CA PHE A 31 5.42 -4.67 19.13
C PHE A 31 3.93 -4.46 18.77
N LEU A 32 3.58 -4.70 17.50
CA LEU A 32 2.23 -4.54 16.99
C LEU A 32 1.55 -5.88 16.74
N CYS A 33 2.23 -6.76 15.99
CA CYS A 33 1.64 -8.00 15.53
C CYS A 33 2.70 -9.07 15.25
N GLU A 34 2.28 -10.34 15.28
CA GLU A 34 3.03 -11.48 14.80
C GLU A 34 2.11 -12.33 13.92
N GLU A 35 2.55 -12.64 12.71
CA GLU A 35 1.88 -13.58 11.81
C GLU A 35 2.79 -14.77 11.54
N THR A 36 2.19 -15.95 11.45
CA THR A 36 2.89 -17.21 11.20
C THR A 36 2.36 -17.86 9.93
N PHE A 37 3.27 -18.33 9.09
CA PHE A 37 2.98 -18.93 7.80
C PHE A 37 3.58 -20.33 7.73
N ASP A 38 2.85 -21.27 7.12
CA ASP A 38 3.34 -22.62 6.88
C ASP A 38 4.42 -22.61 5.78
N ASP A 39 5.51 -23.36 6.00
CA ASP A 39 6.66 -23.38 5.10
C ASP A 39 6.30 -23.85 3.67
N GLU A 40 5.37 -24.79 3.55
CA GLU A 40 4.87 -25.28 2.26
C GLU A 40 4.17 -24.17 1.45
N SER A 41 3.37 -23.34 2.11
CA SER A 41 2.66 -22.22 1.49
C SER A 41 3.64 -21.17 0.99
N VAL A 42 4.63 -20.81 1.82
CA VAL A 42 5.67 -19.84 1.49
C VAL A 42 6.52 -20.34 0.33
N THR A 43 6.99 -21.59 0.38
CA THR A 43 7.82 -22.19 -0.68
C THR A 43 7.07 -22.29 -2.01
N SER A 44 5.79 -22.64 -1.96
CA SER A 44 4.91 -22.65 -3.15
C SER A 44 4.78 -21.25 -3.74
N ALA A 45 4.55 -20.24 -2.91
CA ALA A 45 4.41 -18.86 -3.35
C ALA A 45 5.71 -18.30 -3.94
N ILE A 46 6.88 -18.60 -3.34
CA ILE A 46 8.20 -18.26 -3.88
C ILE A 46 8.38 -18.85 -5.29
N SER A 47 7.96 -20.10 -5.50
CA SER A 47 8.10 -20.79 -6.80
C SER A 47 7.21 -20.18 -7.89
N ILE A 48 6.08 -19.58 -7.52
CA ILE A 48 5.17 -18.89 -8.45
C ILE A 48 5.73 -17.51 -8.81
N GLY A 49 6.27 -16.78 -7.83
CA GLY A 49 6.93 -15.49 -8.03
C GLY A 49 6.65 -14.48 -6.93
N GLN A 50 7.27 -13.30 -7.04
CA GLN A 50 7.24 -12.28 -5.99
C GLN A 50 5.82 -11.78 -5.67
N ASP A 51 4.98 -11.55 -6.67
CA ASP A 51 3.61 -11.06 -6.44
C ASP A 51 2.73 -12.09 -5.71
N ALA A 52 2.93 -13.38 -6.00
CA ALA A 52 2.26 -14.45 -5.29
C ALA A 52 2.73 -14.53 -3.83
N LEU A 53 4.03 -14.38 -3.58
CA LEU A 53 4.56 -14.31 -2.22
C LEU A 53 4.01 -13.09 -1.47
N ILE A 54 3.96 -11.92 -2.09
CA ILE A 54 3.36 -10.71 -1.48
C ILE A 54 1.89 -10.96 -1.12
N ALA A 55 1.12 -11.59 -2.02
CA ALA A 55 -0.27 -11.93 -1.75
C ALA A 55 -0.41 -12.90 -0.57
N THR A 56 0.48 -13.88 -0.46
CA THR A 56 0.51 -14.83 0.67
C THR A 56 0.89 -14.15 2.00
N LEU A 57 1.87 -13.23 1.99
CA LEU A 57 2.34 -12.55 3.19
C LEU A 57 1.39 -11.45 3.69
N ARG A 58 0.52 -10.94 2.81
CA ARG A 58 -0.50 -9.97 3.18
C ARG A 58 -1.71 -10.67 3.79
N THR A 59 -1.89 -10.47 5.08
CA THR A 59 -3.03 -10.98 5.83
C THR A 59 -3.87 -9.83 6.37
N LYS A 60 -4.94 -10.16 7.11
CA LYS A 60 -5.76 -9.14 7.79
C LYS A 60 -4.97 -8.41 8.88
N ASN A 61 -3.96 -9.06 9.47
CA ASN A 61 -3.19 -8.50 10.58
C ASN A 61 -1.81 -8.00 10.18
N LEU A 62 -1.28 -8.44 9.03
CA LEU A 62 -0.03 -7.97 8.45
C LEU A 62 -0.29 -7.48 7.02
N PHE A 63 -0.40 -6.16 6.85
CA PHE A 63 -0.70 -5.57 5.54
C PHE A 63 0.28 -4.42 5.18
N PRO A 64 1.57 -4.73 4.98
CA PRO A 64 2.56 -3.71 4.63
C PRO A 64 2.24 -3.06 3.28
N ILE A 65 2.58 -1.77 3.16
CA ILE A 65 2.43 -1.00 1.92
C ILE A 65 3.24 -1.64 0.78
N GLY A 66 2.88 -1.32 -0.48
CA GLY A 66 3.44 -1.95 -1.68
C GLY A 66 4.97 -2.04 -1.71
N ILE A 67 5.65 -0.96 -1.34
CA ILE A 67 7.12 -0.89 -1.38
C ILE A 67 7.71 -1.81 -0.30
N TYR A 68 7.23 -1.72 0.95
CA TYR A 68 7.73 -2.54 2.05
C TYR A 68 7.40 -4.02 1.85
N ALA A 69 6.22 -4.34 1.30
CA ALA A 69 5.84 -5.71 0.98
C ALA A 69 6.82 -6.37 -0.01
N LYS A 70 7.31 -5.61 -0.99
CA LYS A 70 8.33 -6.09 -1.94
C LYS A 70 9.66 -6.39 -1.26
N GLU A 71 10.12 -5.50 -0.39
CA GLU A 71 11.36 -5.68 0.38
C GLU A 71 11.26 -6.87 1.35
N ILE A 72 10.13 -7.02 2.04
CA ILE A 72 9.84 -8.17 2.91
C ILE A 72 9.86 -9.46 2.08
N ALA A 73 9.15 -9.49 0.94
CA ALA A 73 9.13 -10.66 0.06
C ALA A 73 10.53 -11.03 -0.45
N ALA A 74 11.34 -10.04 -0.85
CA ALA A 74 12.72 -10.27 -1.29
C ALA A 74 13.60 -10.84 -0.16
N ALA A 75 13.45 -10.32 1.07
CA ALA A 75 14.15 -10.84 2.23
C ALA A 75 13.75 -12.28 2.56
N VAL A 76 12.45 -12.61 2.49
CA VAL A 76 11.95 -13.98 2.66
C VAL A 76 12.52 -14.91 1.59
N THR A 77 12.46 -14.53 0.31
CA THR A 77 13.04 -15.35 -0.77
C THR A 77 14.52 -15.63 -0.53
N LYS A 78 15.30 -14.60 -0.18
CA LYS A 78 16.74 -14.75 0.12
C LYS A 78 17.00 -15.65 1.33
N MET A 79 16.18 -15.57 2.37
CA MET A 79 16.27 -16.45 3.54
C MET A 79 16.07 -17.92 3.13
N TYR A 80 15.07 -18.19 2.27
CA TYR A 80 14.79 -19.54 1.78
C TYR A 80 15.85 -20.07 0.80
N GLU A 81 16.40 -19.22 -0.07
CA GLU A 81 17.47 -19.60 -1.02
C GLU A 81 18.80 -19.88 -0.33
N SER A 82 19.15 -19.09 0.68
CA SER A 82 20.42 -19.24 1.40
C SER A 82 20.43 -20.43 2.36
N GLY A 83 19.27 -20.99 2.70
CA GLY A 83 19.11 -22.03 3.72
C GLY A 83 19.57 -21.60 5.12
N ASN A 84 19.79 -20.29 5.31
CA ASN A 84 20.25 -19.71 6.56
C ASN A 84 19.06 -19.31 7.41
N ASP A 85 18.97 -19.84 8.62
CA ASP A 85 17.85 -19.58 9.53
C ASP A 85 18.08 -18.33 10.40
N GLN A 86 19.11 -17.55 10.10
CA GLN A 86 19.33 -16.29 10.80
C GLN A 86 18.15 -15.34 10.57
N SER A 87 17.69 -14.75 11.67
CA SER A 87 16.66 -13.72 11.65
C SER A 87 17.08 -12.53 10.79
N VAL A 88 16.16 -12.00 10.00
CA VAL A 88 16.36 -10.79 9.20
C VAL A 88 15.53 -9.66 9.79
N GLU A 89 16.18 -8.53 10.08
CA GLU A 89 15.52 -7.30 10.52
C GLU A 89 15.49 -6.29 9.37
N LEU A 90 14.31 -5.73 9.11
CA LEU A 90 14.07 -4.66 8.15
C LEU A 90 13.51 -3.44 8.88
N VAL A 91 14.09 -2.27 8.67
CA VAL A 91 13.63 -1.00 9.25
C VAL A 91 13.33 -0.03 8.12
N PHE A 92 12.15 0.57 8.16
CA PHE A 92 11.66 1.52 7.19
C PHE A 92 11.35 2.86 7.85
N ASP A 93 11.65 3.96 7.18
CA ASP A 93 11.30 5.31 7.61
C ASP A 93 10.43 5.97 6.54
N ASP A 94 9.17 6.23 6.87
CA ASP A 94 8.20 6.79 5.93
C ASP A 94 8.62 8.17 5.38
N HIS A 95 9.49 8.90 6.09
CA HIS A 95 10.03 10.17 5.59
C HIS A 95 10.91 9.98 4.33
N GLU A 96 11.49 8.80 4.14
CA GLU A 96 12.29 8.50 2.94
C GLU A 96 11.42 8.35 1.70
N LEU A 97 10.17 7.90 1.86
CA LEU A 97 9.22 7.78 0.75
C LEU A 97 8.80 9.16 0.23
N ILE A 98 8.55 10.10 1.14
CA ILE A 98 8.10 11.46 0.79
C ILE A 98 9.18 12.23 0.04
N LYS A 99 10.47 12.05 0.41
CA LYS A 99 11.59 12.71 -0.27
C LYS A 99 11.76 12.26 -1.72
N LYS A 100 11.31 11.04 -2.05
CA LYS A 100 11.50 10.44 -3.37
C LYS A 100 10.49 10.94 -4.41
N GLU A 101 9.37 11.54 -3.97
CA GLU A 101 8.40 12.20 -4.86
C GLU A 101 8.85 13.61 -5.27
N GLN A 102 9.88 14.16 -4.62
CA GLN A 102 10.57 15.39 -5.04
C GLN A 102 11.80 15.04 -5.91
N GLU A 103 11.61 14.30 -7.01
CA GLU A 103 12.51 14.53 -8.13
C GLU A 103 12.13 15.90 -8.68
N GLU A 104 12.98 16.90 -8.42
CA GLU A 104 12.87 18.22 -9.04
C GLU A 104 12.67 18.01 -10.54
N PRO A 105 11.73 18.74 -11.19
CA PRO A 105 11.64 18.70 -12.63
C PRO A 105 13.03 18.96 -13.16
N ALA A 106 13.54 18.06 -14.01
CA ALA A 106 14.78 18.30 -14.72
C ALA A 106 14.66 19.69 -15.32
N VAL A 107 15.49 20.61 -14.86
CA VAL A 107 15.60 21.93 -15.47
C VAL A 107 16.12 21.62 -16.87
N GLU A 108 15.22 21.60 -17.86
CA GLU A 108 15.62 21.72 -19.24
C GLU A 108 16.21 23.13 -19.36
N ASP A 109 17.54 23.21 -19.24
CA ASP A 109 18.32 24.38 -19.64
C ASP A 109 18.10 24.62 -21.14
N ASP A 110 17.00 25.30 -21.49
CA ASP A 110 16.83 26.18 -22.68
C ASP A 110 15.34 26.59 -22.85
N ILE A 111 14.78 27.25 -21.84
CA ILE A 111 13.69 28.20 -22.11
C ILE A 111 14.35 29.57 -22.06
N GLU A 112 14.51 30.22 -23.22
CA GLU A 112 14.85 31.64 -23.27
C GLU A 112 13.83 32.38 -22.39
N ASP A 113 14.32 33.09 -21.37
CA ASP A 113 13.53 33.96 -20.49
C ASP A 113 12.91 35.11 -21.32
N GLU A 114 11.85 34.84 -22.07
CA GLU A 114 10.86 35.87 -22.35
C GLU A 114 10.00 35.99 -21.09
N VAL A 115 10.41 36.91 -20.22
CA VAL A 115 9.67 37.33 -19.04
C VAL A 115 8.32 37.92 -19.46
N VAL A 116 7.32 37.07 -19.66
CA VAL A 116 5.94 37.51 -19.76
C VAL A 116 5.52 37.97 -18.37
N GLU A 117 5.31 39.28 -18.21
CA GLU A 117 4.86 39.87 -16.97
C GLU A 117 3.53 39.22 -16.55
N ILE A 118 3.51 38.59 -15.37
CA ILE A 118 2.31 37.97 -14.75
C ILE A 118 1.11 38.93 -14.67
N ASP A 119 1.34 40.24 -14.77
CA ASP A 119 0.30 41.27 -14.82
C ASP A 119 -0.55 41.19 -16.10
N GLU A 120 -0.04 40.69 -17.24
CA GLU A 120 -0.83 40.50 -18.47
C GLU A 120 -1.78 39.29 -18.40
N LEU A 121 -1.53 38.31 -17.51
CA LEU A 121 -2.39 37.12 -17.34
C LEU A 121 -3.56 37.34 -16.37
N LEU A 122 -3.58 38.47 -15.66
CA LEU A 122 -4.64 38.82 -14.69
C LEU A 122 -5.80 39.60 -15.30
N GLU A 123 -5.72 40.02 -16.58
CA GLU A 123 -6.74 40.86 -17.21
C GLU A 123 -7.92 40.10 -17.84
N GLU A 124 -7.86 38.76 -17.92
CA GLU A 124 -8.97 37.97 -18.46
C GLU A 124 -9.73 37.25 -17.33
N ASP A 125 -10.65 37.97 -16.68
CA ASP A 125 -11.69 37.33 -15.87
C ASP A 125 -12.48 36.39 -16.80
N PRO A 126 -12.45 35.06 -16.59
CA PRO A 126 -13.25 34.16 -17.40
C PRO A 126 -14.73 34.52 -17.19
N PRO A 127 -15.56 34.52 -18.25
CA PRO A 127 -16.98 34.81 -18.10
C PRO A 127 -17.59 33.85 -17.08
N ILE A 128 -18.13 34.40 -16.00
CA ILE A 128 -18.87 33.65 -14.99
C ILE A 128 -20.00 32.92 -15.74
N PRO A 129 -20.05 31.58 -15.74
CA PRO A 129 -21.13 30.87 -16.38
C PRO A 129 -22.43 31.26 -15.69
N ASP A 130 -23.41 31.75 -16.45
CA ASP A 130 -24.76 31.94 -15.95
C ASP A 130 -25.38 30.55 -15.73
N TYR A 131 -25.27 30.03 -14.51
CA TYR A 131 -25.88 28.76 -14.09
C TYR A 131 -27.41 28.83 -13.97
N ASN A 132 -28.06 29.90 -14.44
CA ASN A 132 -29.51 30.06 -14.33
C ASN A 132 -30.31 29.34 -15.44
N ASP A 133 -29.67 28.47 -16.23
CA ASP A 133 -30.36 27.49 -17.05
C ASP A 133 -30.95 26.40 -16.13
N LYS A 134 -32.14 26.67 -15.59
CA LYS A 134 -33.06 25.66 -15.04
C LYS A 134 -33.48 24.72 -16.17
N LYS A 135 -32.59 23.84 -16.60
CA LYS A 135 -32.98 22.62 -17.30
C LYS A 135 -33.54 21.69 -16.24
N GLU A 136 -34.88 21.71 -16.13
CA GLU A 136 -35.63 20.72 -15.38
C GLU A 136 -35.10 19.33 -15.73
N ILE A 137 -34.83 18.52 -14.70
CA ILE A 137 -34.42 17.14 -14.86
C ILE A 137 -35.65 16.37 -15.35
N GLU A 138 -35.94 16.45 -16.64
CA GLU A 138 -37.01 15.66 -17.25
C GLU A 138 -36.51 14.22 -17.48
N ASN A 139 -37.18 13.28 -16.81
CA ASN A 139 -37.13 11.83 -17.00
C ASN A 139 -35.90 11.09 -16.41
N ILE A 140 -35.86 11.00 -15.08
CA ILE A 140 -35.12 9.92 -14.41
C ILE A 140 -36.03 8.68 -14.33
N THR A 141 -35.96 7.79 -15.32
CA THR A 141 -36.64 6.48 -15.29
C THR A 141 -35.66 5.36 -14.96
N TYR A 142 -34.91 5.51 -13.87
CA TYR A 142 -34.08 4.42 -13.35
C TYR A 142 -34.64 3.93 -12.02
N SER A 143 -35.41 2.84 -12.08
CA SER A 143 -35.76 2.07 -10.90
C SER A 143 -34.66 1.02 -10.68
N LEU A 144 -33.91 1.16 -9.60
CA LEU A 144 -33.04 0.12 -9.07
C LEU A 144 -33.92 -1.06 -8.61
N LYS A 145 -33.72 -2.24 -9.18
CA LYS A 145 -34.32 -3.48 -8.66
C LYS A 145 -33.50 -3.93 -7.47
N ILE A 146 -34.15 -4.00 -6.31
CA ILE A 146 -33.61 -4.65 -5.11
C ILE A 146 -33.96 -6.13 -5.25
N ASP A 147 -32.97 -6.99 -5.44
CA ASP A 147 -33.19 -8.43 -5.31
C ASP A 147 -33.42 -8.74 -3.82
N ASN A 148 -34.66 -9.12 -3.51
CA ASN A 148 -35.10 -9.54 -2.19
C ASN A 148 -35.17 -11.07 -2.16
N GLU A 149 -34.01 -11.71 -2.16
CA GLU A 149 -33.85 -13.16 -2.00
C GLU A 149 -32.54 -13.40 -1.24
N SER A 150 -32.47 -13.97 -0.04
CA SER A 150 -33.47 -14.37 0.94
C SER A 150 -32.70 -14.49 2.26
N ALA A 151 -33.13 -13.79 3.32
CA ALA A 151 -32.70 -14.13 4.67
C ALA A 151 -33.37 -15.44 5.07
N SER A 152 -32.67 -16.56 4.94
CA SER A 152 -33.03 -17.79 5.66
C SER A 152 -32.27 -17.78 7.00
N SER A 153 -32.88 -17.14 7.99
CA SER A 153 -32.64 -17.51 9.38
C SER A 153 -33.31 -18.86 9.60
N GLU A 154 -32.53 -19.93 9.56
CA GLU A 154 -32.94 -21.21 10.16
C GLU A 154 -32.68 -21.09 11.66
N ASP A 155 -33.72 -20.68 12.39
CA ASP A 155 -33.95 -21.13 13.76
C ASP A 155 -34.65 -22.48 13.65
N ASP A 156 -34.04 -23.55 14.17
CA ASP A 156 -34.75 -24.76 14.59
C ASP A 156 -33.93 -25.48 15.69
N ASP A 157 -34.52 -25.47 16.89
CA ASP A 157 -34.34 -26.26 18.14
C ASP A 157 -32.97 -26.39 18.84
#